data_AF-A0A8K0KUB6-F1
#
_entry.id   AF-A0A8K0KUB6-F1
#
_cell.length_a   1.000
_cell.length_b   1.000
_cell.length_c   1.000
_cell.angle_alpha   90.00
_cell.angle_beta   90.00
_cell.angle_gamma   90.00
#
_symmetry.space_group_name_H-M   'P 1'
#
loop_
_entity.id
_entity.type
_entity.pdbx_description
1 polymer ?
#
loop_
_entity_poly.entity_id
_entity_poly.type
_entity_poly.pdbx_seq_one_letter_code
_entity_poly.pdbx_strand_id
1 'polypeptide(L)'
;MRLSSISALSAFASVATAFRDTSPFILLSTSSLPSTSHLSPKAHIATSSQIRSHLQDSFSSCPSTNIVIASLSSVDASDFTRDSTPRLASLLSGSGGVSGQAVNDVVGTLSSADIEDLVHSACQGYTTTRVANGALPSMKGKQGKQIIALDIGPVGGEGLSRLQLIQRSDAYLSTVLEGLNGDWTVVLRTTPRSLELGETQPGDKGKTGLVNQEGRLYEMDTSFEGTAGDHWKRDMQAYPRAANASSQEGGLFERYSFFSDGIFMGVTVSLLLLIILYVGLSAVSGLEVSYMAFRKEMNPAQKKAQ
;
A
#
# COMPACT_ATOMS: atom_id res chain seq x y z
N MET A 1 -10.37 20.05 -43.30
CA MET A 1 -9.54 19.79 -42.10
C MET A 1 -10.36 18.92 -41.15
N ARG A 2 -10.07 17.61 -41.09
CA ARG A 2 -10.81 16.63 -40.28
C ARG A 2 -9.81 15.77 -39.51
N LEU A 3 -9.27 16.30 -38.42
CA LEU A 3 -8.37 15.60 -37.49
C LEU A 3 -8.42 16.35 -36.15
N SER A 4 -9.49 16.18 -35.34
CA SER A 4 -9.48 16.75 -33.98
C SER A 4 -10.41 16.05 -32.97
N SER A 5 -10.75 14.77 -33.17
CA SER A 5 -11.81 14.11 -32.36
C SER A 5 -11.40 12.79 -31.69
N ILE A 6 -10.11 12.54 -31.42
CA ILE A 6 -9.66 11.26 -30.83
C ILE A 6 -8.67 11.42 -29.66
N SER A 7 -8.78 12.47 -28.84
CA SER A 7 -7.80 12.74 -27.77
C SER A 7 -8.37 12.80 -26.36
N ALA A 8 -9.50 12.13 -26.07
CA ALA A 8 -10.15 12.19 -24.75
C ALA A 8 -10.32 10.84 -24.02
N LEU A 9 -9.59 9.78 -24.39
CA LEU A 9 -9.73 8.44 -23.78
C LEU A 9 -8.46 7.85 -23.15
N SER A 10 -7.35 8.60 -23.08
CA SER A 10 -6.09 8.11 -22.50
C SER A 10 -5.85 8.48 -21.03
N ALA A 11 -6.76 9.21 -20.37
CA ALA A 11 -6.55 9.74 -19.01
C ALA A 11 -6.90 8.75 -17.87
N PHE A 12 -7.40 7.55 -18.15
CA PHE A 12 -7.87 6.60 -17.10
C PHE A 12 -6.96 5.40 -16.85
N ALA A 13 -5.80 5.29 -17.51
CA ALA A 13 -4.92 4.11 -17.38
C ALA A 13 -3.94 4.16 -16.19
N SER A 14 -3.88 5.23 -15.40
CA SER A 14 -2.89 5.41 -14.33
C SER A 14 -3.34 5.00 -12.92
N VAL A 15 -4.49 4.33 -12.75
CA VAL A 15 -5.07 4.07 -11.42
C VAL A 15 -4.77 2.67 -10.85
N ALA A 16 -4.02 1.81 -11.56
CA ALA A 16 -3.83 0.42 -11.15
C ALA A 16 -2.55 0.11 -10.34
N THR A 17 -1.71 1.09 -10.02
CA THR A 17 -0.45 0.87 -9.27
C THR A 17 -0.51 1.23 -7.78
N ALA A 18 -1.70 1.50 -7.23
CA ALA A 18 -1.86 2.17 -5.93
C ALA A 18 -1.41 1.38 -4.68
N PHE A 19 -1.23 0.04 -4.78
CA PHE A 19 -0.90 -0.82 -3.63
C PHE A 19 0.35 -1.68 -3.85
N ARG A 20 1.12 -1.45 -4.92
CA ARG A 20 2.33 -2.24 -5.17
C ARG A 20 3.48 -1.90 -4.21
N ASP A 21 3.51 -0.65 -3.77
CA ASP A 21 4.56 -0.08 -2.92
C ASP A 21 4.06 0.18 -1.49
N THR A 22 3.02 -0.53 -1.06
CA THR A 22 2.49 -0.46 0.31
C THR A 22 2.98 -1.62 1.14
N SER A 23 3.16 -1.38 2.44
CA SER A 23 3.54 -2.43 3.37
C SER A 23 2.89 -2.22 4.73
N PRO A 24 2.62 -3.30 5.48
CA PRO A 24 1.89 -3.22 6.75
C PRO A 24 2.71 -2.60 7.87
N PHE A 25 2.06 -1.84 8.72
CA PHE A 25 2.66 -1.27 9.91
C PHE A 25 1.93 -1.75 11.15
N ILE A 26 2.66 -2.20 12.15
CA ILE A 26 2.08 -2.74 13.37
C ILE A 26 2.74 -2.08 14.59
N LEU A 27 1.91 -1.61 15.50
CA LEU A 27 2.30 -1.01 16.78
C LEU A 27 1.64 -1.79 17.90
N LEU A 28 2.44 -2.29 18.84
CA LEU A 28 1.97 -3.03 20.02
C LEU A 28 2.56 -2.39 21.27
N SER A 29 1.78 -2.31 22.34
CA SER A 29 2.27 -1.82 23.63
C SER A 29 1.57 -2.51 24.79
N THR A 30 2.32 -2.83 25.84
CA THR A 30 1.76 -3.36 27.09
C THR A 30 1.07 -2.27 27.90
N SER A 31 1.52 -1.02 27.79
CA SER A 31 0.87 0.14 28.36
C SER A 31 -0.16 0.72 27.38
N SER A 32 -1.16 1.43 27.90
CA SER A 32 -2.22 2.03 27.08
C SER A 32 -1.65 3.06 26.11
N LEU A 33 -1.71 2.76 24.82
CA LEU A 33 -1.41 3.72 23.76
C LEU A 33 -2.50 4.81 23.74
N PRO A 34 -2.14 6.11 23.72
CA PRO A 34 -3.12 7.17 23.59
C PRO A 34 -3.79 7.08 22.21
N SER A 35 -5.12 7.13 22.18
CA SER A 35 -5.86 7.26 20.93
C SER A 35 -5.55 8.62 20.31
N THR A 36 -4.83 8.65 19.18
CA THR A 36 -4.53 9.91 18.48
C THR A 36 -5.53 10.16 17.35
N SER A 37 -5.67 11.41 16.94
CA SER A 37 -6.54 11.82 15.82
C SER A 37 -5.96 11.44 14.45
N HIS A 38 -4.67 11.10 14.38
CA HIS A 38 -3.95 10.89 13.13
C HIS A 38 -4.14 9.49 12.53
N LEU A 39 -4.48 8.50 13.35
CA LEU A 39 -4.62 7.11 12.92
C LEU A 39 -5.83 6.48 13.63
N SER A 40 -6.90 6.24 12.87
CA SER A 40 -8.09 5.58 13.41
C SER A 40 -7.78 4.10 13.72
N PRO A 41 -8.35 3.52 14.79
CA PRO A 41 -8.22 2.09 15.09
C PRO A 41 -8.71 1.15 13.96
N LYS A 42 -9.50 1.66 13.01
CA LYS A 42 -10.02 0.92 11.85
C LYS A 42 -9.39 1.35 10.51
N ALA A 43 -8.32 2.14 10.54
CA ALA A 43 -7.68 2.58 9.31
C ALA A 43 -6.93 1.42 8.64
N HIS A 44 -7.32 1.08 7.42
CA HIS A 44 -6.63 0.06 6.62
C HIS A 44 -5.49 0.63 5.77
N ILE A 45 -5.55 1.92 5.46
CA ILE A 45 -4.58 2.64 4.64
C ILE A 45 -4.08 3.86 5.41
N ALA A 46 -2.78 4.10 5.41
CA ALA A 46 -2.17 5.32 5.95
C ALA A 46 -0.94 5.73 5.13
N THR A 47 -0.47 6.96 5.34
CA THR A 47 0.79 7.45 4.77
C THR A 47 1.89 7.45 5.82
N SER A 48 3.14 7.34 5.39
CA SER A 48 4.31 7.42 6.29
C SER A 48 4.34 8.71 7.13
N SER A 49 3.79 9.82 6.64
CA SER A 49 3.64 11.07 7.40
C SER A 49 2.61 10.97 8.51
N GLN A 50 1.45 10.34 8.26
CA GLN A 50 0.43 10.07 9.29
C GLN A 50 0.94 9.11 10.36
N ILE A 51 1.70 8.08 9.98
CA ILE A 51 2.35 7.18 10.93
C ILE A 51 3.38 7.94 11.78
N ARG A 52 4.18 8.81 11.16
CA ARG A 52 5.16 9.64 11.86
C ARG A 52 4.50 10.54 12.90
N SER A 53 3.44 11.26 12.55
CA SER A 53 2.71 12.11 13.51
C SER A 53 2.07 11.29 14.63
N HIS A 54 1.48 10.12 14.28
CA HIS A 54 0.93 9.19 15.27
C HIS A 54 1.98 8.74 16.29
N LEU A 55 3.18 8.36 15.83
CA LEU A 55 4.28 7.94 16.70
C LEU A 55 4.77 9.09 17.57
N GLN A 56 4.90 10.30 17.01
CA GLN A 56 5.32 11.48 17.77
C GLN A 56 4.37 11.78 18.94
N ASP A 57 3.05 11.74 18.69
CA ASP A 57 2.04 11.92 19.73
C ASP A 57 2.06 10.77 20.75
N SER A 58 2.18 9.53 20.28
CA SER A 58 2.21 8.33 21.13
C SER A 58 3.42 8.29 22.07
N PHE A 59 4.57 8.80 21.62
CA PHE A 59 5.80 8.83 22.40
C PHE A 59 5.98 10.09 23.25
N SER A 60 5.10 11.09 23.13
CA SER A 60 5.17 12.33 23.94
C SER A 60 5.16 12.06 25.46
N SER A 61 4.49 10.99 25.90
CA SER A 61 4.40 10.57 27.31
C SER A 61 5.38 9.46 27.70
N CYS A 62 6.22 8.99 26.76
CA CYS A 62 7.20 7.90 26.94
C CYS A 62 6.64 6.70 27.72
N PRO A 63 5.70 5.95 27.14
CA PRO A 63 4.82 5.04 27.87
C PRO A 63 5.47 3.72 28.30
N SER A 64 6.70 3.41 27.86
CA SER A 64 7.37 2.14 28.16
C SER A 64 8.87 2.32 28.40
N THR A 65 9.45 1.43 29.21
CA THR A 65 10.89 1.41 29.50
C THR A 65 11.68 0.75 28.38
N ASN A 66 11.08 -0.21 27.68
CA ASN A 66 11.71 -0.92 26.57
C ASN A 66 10.97 -0.62 25.26
N ILE A 67 11.69 -0.08 24.27
CA ILE A 67 11.13 0.14 22.94
C ILE A 67 11.85 -0.80 21.97
N VAL A 68 11.09 -1.62 21.25
CA VAL A 68 11.62 -2.52 20.23
C VAL A 68 11.21 -1.99 18.87
N ILE A 69 12.19 -1.68 18.02
CA ILE A 69 11.96 -1.27 16.63
C ILE A 69 12.35 -2.46 15.77
N ALA A 70 11.37 -3.20 15.29
CA ALA A 70 11.60 -4.35 14.42
C ALA A 70 11.43 -3.94 12.96
N SER A 71 12.43 -4.24 12.13
CA SER A 71 12.38 -4.05 10.68
C SER A 71 12.24 -5.40 10.00
N LEU A 72 11.13 -5.58 9.26
CA LEU A 72 10.90 -6.75 8.42
C LEU A 72 10.97 -6.32 6.95
N SER A 73 11.83 -6.96 6.16
CA SER A 73 11.97 -6.62 4.74
C SER A 73 11.27 -7.60 3.81
N SER A 74 10.74 -7.08 2.70
CA SER A 74 10.06 -7.86 1.66
C SER A 74 8.82 -8.62 2.16
N VAL A 75 7.87 -7.91 2.80
CA VAL A 75 6.62 -8.49 3.30
C VAL A 75 5.40 -7.68 2.91
N ASP A 76 4.27 -8.36 2.80
CA ASP A 76 2.98 -7.82 2.39
C ASP A 76 1.91 -8.08 3.47
N ALA A 77 0.80 -7.35 3.45
CA ALA A 77 -0.31 -7.52 4.39
C ALA A 77 -0.86 -8.96 4.37
N SER A 78 -0.85 -9.64 3.23
CA SER A 78 -1.28 -11.04 3.11
C SER A 78 -0.40 -12.03 3.88
N ASP A 79 0.83 -11.64 4.24
CA ASP A 79 1.75 -12.49 5.00
C ASP A 79 1.42 -12.49 6.50
N PHE A 80 0.64 -11.52 6.99
CA PHE A 80 0.26 -11.38 8.39
C PHE A 80 -1.12 -11.99 8.65
N THR A 81 -1.22 -13.31 8.49
CA THR A 81 -2.42 -14.08 8.87
C THR A 81 -2.21 -14.80 10.19
N ARG A 82 -3.31 -15.30 10.79
CA ARG A 82 -3.23 -16.11 12.03
C ARG A 82 -2.37 -17.36 11.88
N ASP A 83 -2.26 -17.91 10.66
CA ASP A 83 -1.47 -19.11 10.38
C ASP A 83 0.02 -18.80 10.21
N SER A 84 0.34 -17.67 9.58
CA SER A 84 1.72 -17.25 9.31
C SER A 84 2.38 -16.57 10.51
N THR A 85 1.62 -15.78 11.28
CA THR A 85 2.10 -15.05 12.46
C THR A 85 1.18 -15.27 13.66
N PRO A 86 1.08 -16.50 14.21
CA PRO A 86 0.15 -16.83 15.29
C PRO A 86 0.41 -16.02 16.57
N ARG A 87 1.68 -15.73 16.90
CA ARG A 87 2.02 -14.99 18.12
C ARG A 87 1.66 -13.52 17.96
N LEU A 88 2.08 -12.87 16.88
CA LEU A 88 1.72 -11.49 16.60
C LEU A 88 0.20 -11.31 16.50
N ALA A 89 -0.51 -12.23 15.83
CA ALA A 89 -1.97 -12.16 15.71
C ALA A 89 -2.67 -12.32 17.06
N SER A 90 -2.12 -13.12 17.98
CA SER A 90 -2.64 -13.25 19.34
C SER A 90 -2.47 -11.95 20.16
N LEU A 91 -1.32 -11.28 20.03
CA LEU A 91 -1.05 -9.99 20.67
C LEU A 91 -1.96 -8.89 20.11
N LEU A 92 -2.14 -8.84 18.80
CA LEU A 92 -3.07 -7.92 18.14
C LEU A 92 -4.53 -8.13 18.54
N SER A 93 -4.91 -9.36 18.90
CA SER A 93 -6.25 -9.67 19.40
C SER A 93 -6.45 -9.24 20.87
N GLY A 94 -5.45 -8.62 21.51
CA GLY A 94 -5.52 -8.16 22.90
C GLY A 94 -5.12 -9.20 23.94
N SER A 95 -4.43 -10.28 23.54
CA SER A 95 -3.94 -11.28 24.50
C SER A 95 -2.88 -10.66 25.42
N GLY A 96 -2.96 -10.96 26.72
CA GLY A 96 -2.01 -10.47 27.72
C GLY A 96 -2.16 -8.99 28.10
N GLY A 97 -3.30 -8.36 27.80
CA GLY A 97 -3.54 -6.94 28.12
C GLY A 97 -2.78 -5.98 27.20
N VAL A 98 -2.21 -6.48 26.11
CA VAL A 98 -1.48 -5.69 25.11
C VAL A 98 -2.46 -4.91 24.25
N SER A 99 -2.24 -3.60 24.13
CA SER A 99 -2.96 -2.74 23.19
C SER A 99 -2.22 -2.75 21.85
N GLY A 100 -2.94 -2.99 20.76
CA GLY A 100 -2.36 -3.14 19.43
C GLY A 100 -3.11 -2.34 18.37
N GLN A 101 -2.35 -1.75 17.46
CA GLN A 101 -2.85 -1.07 16.27
C GLN A 101 -2.10 -1.59 15.04
N ALA A 102 -2.83 -1.97 14.02
CA ALA A 102 -2.28 -2.44 12.75
C ALA A 102 -2.91 -1.67 11.59
N VAL A 103 -2.07 -1.30 10.63
CA VAL A 103 -2.48 -0.72 9.35
C VAL A 103 -1.93 -1.62 8.25
N ASN A 104 -2.79 -2.07 7.35
CA ASN A 104 -2.41 -3.04 6.32
C ASN A 104 -1.54 -2.41 5.24
N ASP A 105 -1.88 -1.19 4.83
CA ASP A 105 -1.27 -0.54 3.68
C ASP A 105 -0.71 0.82 4.08
N VAL A 106 0.60 0.90 4.32
CA VAL A 106 1.29 2.17 4.51
C VAL A 106 1.98 2.60 3.24
N VAL A 107 1.65 3.80 2.76
CA VAL A 107 2.24 4.42 1.58
C VAL A 107 3.47 5.24 1.98
N GLY A 108 4.59 4.93 1.33
CA GLY A 108 5.87 5.64 1.48
C GLY A 108 6.80 4.99 2.51
N THR A 109 8.08 5.37 2.45
CA THR A 109 9.13 4.74 3.25
C THR A 109 9.35 5.48 4.56
N LEU A 110 9.27 4.75 5.67
CA LEU A 110 9.73 5.19 6.99
C LEU A 110 10.96 4.36 7.35
N SER A 111 12.13 4.97 7.58
CA SER A 111 13.33 4.19 7.93
C SER A 111 13.36 3.89 9.43
N SER A 112 14.07 2.83 9.83
CA SER A 112 14.29 2.52 11.25
C SER A 112 15.03 3.65 11.97
N ALA A 113 16.00 4.28 11.29
CA ALA A 113 16.72 5.45 11.79
C ALA A 113 15.77 6.64 12.07
N ASP A 114 14.82 6.92 11.17
CA ASP A 114 13.84 7.99 11.41
C ASP A 114 13.00 7.73 12.68
N ILE A 115 12.62 6.48 12.92
CA ILE A 115 11.86 6.08 14.11
C ILE A 115 12.73 6.21 15.36
N GLU A 116 14.00 5.78 15.30
CA GLU A 116 14.95 5.97 16.39
C GLU A 116 15.12 7.46 16.73
N ASP A 117 15.28 8.32 15.73
CA ASP A 117 15.42 9.76 15.91
C ASP A 117 14.15 10.39 16.51
N LEU A 118 12.96 9.94 16.07
CA LEU A 118 11.69 10.36 16.65
C LEU A 118 11.61 10.01 18.14
N VAL A 119 11.97 8.77 18.51
CA VAL A 119 11.96 8.33 19.91
C VAL A 119 12.98 9.10 20.73
N HIS A 120 14.21 9.31 20.22
CA HIS A 120 15.23 10.11 20.91
C HIS A 120 14.81 11.58 21.09
N SER A 121 14.11 12.14 20.11
CA SER A 121 13.62 13.52 20.18
C SER A 121 12.46 13.68 21.17
N ALA A 122 11.56 12.69 21.26
CA ALA A 122 10.42 12.70 22.16
C ALA A 122 10.81 12.33 23.60
N CYS A 123 11.78 11.43 23.76
CA CYS A 123 12.09 10.79 25.02
C CYS A 123 13.60 10.79 25.32
N GLN A 124 13.98 11.46 26.41
CA GLN A 124 15.37 11.49 26.87
C GLN A 124 15.76 10.23 27.66
N GLY A 125 17.02 9.81 27.53
CA GLY A 125 17.63 8.76 28.36
C GLY A 125 17.52 7.32 27.83
N TYR A 126 17.12 7.14 26.56
CA TYR A 126 17.11 5.83 25.91
C TYR A 126 18.49 5.46 25.35
N THR A 127 18.93 4.22 25.58
CA THR A 127 20.15 3.68 24.97
C THR A 127 19.80 2.74 23.81
N THR A 128 20.28 3.03 22.61
CA THR A 128 20.06 2.16 21.43
C THR A 128 21.00 0.96 21.42
N THR A 129 20.45 -0.23 21.23
CA THR A 129 21.18 -1.46 20.94
C THR A 129 20.69 -1.99 19.59
N ARG A 130 21.58 -2.06 18.59
CA ARG A 130 21.24 -2.62 17.28
C ARG A 130 21.63 -4.08 17.22
N VAL A 131 20.72 -4.91 16.73
CA VAL A 131 20.93 -6.33 16.58
C VAL A 131 20.48 -6.73 15.19
N ALA A 132 21.42 -7.28 14.42
CA ALA A 132 21.21 -7.75 13.06
C ALA A 132 21.29 -9.28 13.00
N ASN A 133 20.79 -9.87 11.92
CA ASN A 133 20.94 -11.29 11.58
C ASN A 133 20.28 -12.25 12.58
N GLY A 134 19.20 -11.84 13.25
CA GLY A 134 18.44 -12.71 14.15
C GLY A 134 19.20 -13.15 15.43
N ALA A 135 20.26 -12.45 15.80
CA ALA A 135 20.91 -12.65 17.09
C ALA A 135 20.01 -12.14 18.23
N LEU A 136 20.00 -12.78 19.39
CA LEU A 136 19.24 -12.28 20.54
C LEU A 136 19.95 -11.07 21.18
N PRO A 137 19.22 -10.01 21.58
CA PRO A 137 19.82 -8.88 22.28
C PRO A 137 20.39 -9.33 23.63
N SER A 138 21.63 -8.92 23.94
CA SER A 138 22.20 -9.14 25.26
C SER A 138 21.55 -8.20 26.27
N MET A 139 20.64 -8.74 27.08
CA MET A 139 19.87 -8.00 28.09
C MET A 139 20.59 -7.92 29.45
N LYS A 140 21.75 -8.56 29.59
CA LYS A 140 22.48 -8.61 30.87
C LYS A 140 23.20 -7.28 31.14
N GLY A 141 22.86 -6.63 32.25
CA GLY A 141 23.61 -5.50 32.81
C GLY A 141 23.16 -4.10 32.36
N LYS A 142 22.15 -3.97 31.50
CA LYS A 142 21.58 -2.68 31.10
C LYS A 142 20.36 -2.36 31.96
N GLN A 143 20.57 -1.65 33.06
CA GLN A 143 19.51 -1.10 33.91
C GLN A 143 19.19 0.31 33.41
N GLY A 144 18.19 0.46 32.55
CA GLY A 144 17.81 1.76 31.99
C GLY A 144 16.82 1.64 30.84
N LYS A 145 16.29 2.80 30.39
CA LYS A 145 15.43 2.87 29.22
C LYS A 145 16.25 2.49 27.98
N GLN A 146 15.75 1.58 27.16
CA GLN A 146 16.51 1.06 26.02
C GLN A 146 15.66 0.95 24.76
N ILE A 147 16.31 1.23 23.62
CA ILE A 147 15.76 1.01 22.28
C ILE A 147 16.50 -0.21 21.71
N ILE A 148 15.76 -1.20 21.24
CA ILE A 148 16.29 -2.40 20.62
C ILE A 148 15.89 -2.36 19.15
N ALA A 149 16.83 -2.00 18.29
CA ALA A 149 16.61 -2.01 16.84
C ALA A 149 16.95 -3.41 16.31
N LEU A 150 15.93 -4.13 15.87
CA LEU A 150 16.04 -5.48 15.32
C LEU A 150 15.92 -5.40 13.79
N ASP A 151 16.93 -5.91 13.10
CA ASP A 151 16.85 -6.13 11.66
C ASP A 151 16.63 -7.63 11.40
N ILE A 152 15.41 -7.96 11.00
CA ILE A 152 15.01 -9.30 10.61
C ILE A 152 15.05 -9.28 9.08
N GLY A 153 16.13 -9.87 8.55
CA GLY A 153 16.50 -9.80 7.14
C GLY A 153 15.39 -10.22 6.17
N PRO A 154 15.64 -10.10 4.86
CA PRO A 154 14.59 -10.17 3.85
C PRO A 154 13.89 -11.53 3.84
N VAL A 155 12.56 -11.48 3.84
CA VAL A 155 11.73 -12.66 3.63
C VAL A 155 11.64 -12.92 2.13
N GLY A 156 12.57 -13.76 1.64
CA GLY A 156 12.59 -14.26 0.27
C GLY A 156 11.77 -15.55 0.07
N GLY A 157 11.65 -15.98 -1.18
CA GLY A 157 11.00 -17.24 -1.55
C GLY A 157 9.48 -17.16 -1.68
N GLU A 158 8.89 -18.26 -2.18
CA GLU A 158 7.46 -18.41 -2.45
C GLU A 158 6.85 -19.60 -1.69
N GLY A 159 5.54 -19.52 -1.45
CA GLY A 159 4.75 -20.60 -0.84
C GLY A 159 5.22 -21.02 0.56
N LEU A 160 5.48 -22.31 0.73
CA LEU A 160 5.82 -22.91 2.04
C LEU A 160 7.13 -22.40 2.63
N SER A 161 8.14 -22.15 1.78
CA SER A 161 9.44 -21.63 2.22
C SER A 161 9.31 -20.24 2.85
N ARG A 162 8.47 -19.40 2.22
CA ARG A 162 8.13 -18.07 2.71
C ARG A 162 7.38 -18.12 4.03
N LEU A 163 6.37 -18.98 4.11
CA LEU A 163 5.57 -19.15 5.33
C LEU A 163 6.45 -19.58 6.52
N GLN A 164 7.40 -20.50 6.31
CA GLN A 164 8.35 -20.91 7.34
C GLN A 164 9.26 -19.76 7.80
N LEU A 165 9.72 -18.89 6.88
CA LEU A 165 10.54 -17.72 7.22
C LEU A 165 9.75 -16.68 8.03
N ILE A 166 8.48 -16.46 7.69
CA ILE A 166 7.59 -15.56 8.43
C ILE A 166 7.32 -16.12 9.82
N GLN A 167 6.98 -17.41 9.92
CA GLN A 167 6.76 -18.08 11.21
C GLN A 167 8.01 -18.06 12.10
N ARG A 168 9.18 -18.25 11.50
CA ARG A 168 10.46 -18.12 12.22
C ARG A 168 10.68 -16.70 12.73
N SER A 169 10.29 -15.70 11.94
CA SER A 169 10.38 -14.29 12.33
C SER A 169 9.40 -13.94 13.45
N ASP A 170 8.17 -14.48 13.41
CA ASP A 170 7.16 -14.36 14.47
C ASP A 170 7.64 -14.99 15.79
N ALA A 171 8.21 -16.20 15.71
CA ALA A 171 8.80 -16.87 16.87
C ALA A 171 10.02 -16.13 17.42
N TYR A 172 10.88 -15.59 16.54
CA TYR A 172 12.03 -14.79 16.96
C TYR A 172 11.57 -13.53 17.70
N LEU A 173 10.61 -12.78 17.14
CA LEU A 173 10.05 -11.61 17.79
C LEU A 173 9.48 -11.98 19.17
N SER A 174 8.70 -13.05 19.27
CA SER A 174 8.13 -13.47 20.56
C SER A 174 9.20 -13.81 21.59
N THR A 175 10.28 -14.50 21.21
CA THR A 175 11.38 -14.80 22.14
C THR A 175 12.10 -13.55 22.64
N VAL A 176 12.22 -12.51 21.80
CA VAL A 176 12.78 -11.22 22.23
C VAL A 176 11.84 -10.55 23.22
N LEU A 177 10.54 -10.56 22.97
CA LEU A 177 9.56 -9.93 23.86
C LEU A 177 9.44 -10.64 25.21
N GLU A 178 9.47 -11.97 25.22
CA GLU A 178 9.47 -12.78 26.45
C GLU A 178 10.74 -12.56 27.28
N GLY A 179 11.86 -12.20 26.64
CA GLY A 179 13.11 -11.87 27.32
C GLY A 179 13.14 -10.47 27.96
N LEU A 180 12.16 -9.60 27.64
CA LEU A 180 12.06 -8.26 28.20
C LEU A 180 11.34 -8.29 29.55
N ASN A 181 11.92 -7.59 30.52
CA ASN A 181 11.28 -7.37 31.81
C ASN A 181 10.59 -6.00 31.84
N GLY A 182 9.32 -5.98 32.24
CA GLY A 182 8.53 -4.76 32.42
C GLY A 182 7.75 -4.34 31.17
N ASP A 183 7.38 -3.05 31.12
CA ASP A 183 6.58 -2.52 30.03
C ASP A 183 7.39 -2.36 28.75
N TRP A 184 6.79 -2.77 27.63
CA TRP A 184 7.41 -2.69 26.33
C TRP A 184 6.46 -2.16 25.27
N THR A 185 7.04 -1.48 24.28
CA THR A 185 6.35 -1.04 23.07
C THR A 185 7.13 -1.55 21.85
N VAL A 186 6.44 -2.20 20.93
CA VAL A 186 7.00 -2.73 19.68
C VAL A 186 6.47 -1.91 18.53
N VAL A 187 7.40 -1.35 17.75
CA VAL A 187 7.14 -0.73 16.46
C VAL A 187 7.65 -1.67 15.39
N LEU A 188 6.74 -2.35 14.69
CA LEU A 188 7.08 -3.20 13.55
C LEU A 188 6.92 -2.39 12.26
N ARG A 189 8.06 -2.06 11.67
CA ARG A 189 8.16 -1.41 10.38
C ARG A 189 8.42 -2.49 9.33
N THR A 190 7.66 -2.46 8.25
CA THR A 190 7.88 -3.33 7.11
C THR A 190 8.28 -2.55 5.87
N THR A 191 8.78 -3.27 4.85
CA THR A 191 8.96 -2.73 3.50
C THR A 191 8.25 -3.63 2.50
N PRO A 192 7.72 -3.03 1.41
CA PRO A 192 7.06 -3.80 0.37
C PRO A 192 8.05 -4.78 -0.25
N ARG A 193 7.52 -5.75 -0.98
CA ARG A 193 8.33 -6.66 -1.78
C ARG A 193 9.08 -5.84 -2.83
N SER A 194 10.35 -5.56 -2.57
CA SER A 194 11.22 -5.07 -3.63
C SER A 194 11.38 -6.22 -4.61
N LEU A 195 10.81 -6.08 -5.80
CA LEU A 195 11.22 -6.88 -6.95
C LEU A 195 12.60 -6.39 -7.36
N GLU A 196 13.59 -6.56 -6.48
CA GLU A 196 14.97 -6.50 -6.91
C GLU A 196 15.16 -7.69 -7.85
N LEU A 197 15.20 -7.39 -9.15
CA LEU A 197 16.03 -8.16 -10.07
C LEU A 197 17.34 -8.39 -9.31
N GLY A 198 17.61 -9.64 -8.99
CA GLY A 198 18.44 -10.02 -7.86
C GLY A 198 19.70 -9.19 -7.69
N GLU A 199 20.03 -8.89 -6.44
CA GLU A 199 21.38 -8.56 -6.04
C GLU A 199 22.33 -9.54 -6.74
N THR A 200 22.98 -9.03 -7.77
CA THR A 200 24.12 -9.67 -8.38
C THR A 200 25.19 -9.64 -7.30
N GLN A 201 25.39 -10.80 -6.67
CA GLN A 201 26.66 -11.08 -6.03
C GLN A 201 27.77 -10.72 -7.04
N PRO A 202 28.82 -9.99 -6.64
CA PRO A 202 29.90 -9.64 -7.54
C PRO A 202 30.71 -10.91 -7.81
N GLY A 203 30.33 -11.67 -8.84
CA GLY A 203 30.96 -12.97 -9.05
C GLY A 203 30.59 -13.76 -10.30
N ASP A 204 29.59 -13.39 -11.11
CA ASP A 204 29.31 -14.19 -12.31
C ASP A 204 28.99 -13.35 -13.54
N LYS A 205 29.90 -13.42 -14.52
CA LYS A 205 29.74 -12.81 -15.85
C LYS A 205 28.85 -13.72 -16.68
N GLY A 206 27.56 -13.44 -16.74
CA GLY A 206 26.67 -14.21 -17.60
C GLY A 206 25.30 -13.60 -17.81
N LYS A 207 25.17 -12.84 -18.91
CA LYS A 207 23.92 -12.46 -19.60
C LYS A 207 23.12 -11.31 -18.97
N THR A 208 23.58 -10.11 -19.32
CA THR A 208 22.83 -8.86 -19.34
C THR A 208 21.59 -8.96 -20.23
N GLY A 209 20.41 -8.69 -19.67
CA GLY A 209 19.18 -8.38 -20.41
C GLY A 209 18.45 -7.22 -19.75
N LEU A 210 18.76 -6.00 -20.20
CA LEU A 210 18.02 -4.74 -19.98
C LEU A 210 17.46 -4.38 -21.39
N VAL A 211 16.28 -3.83 -21.67
CA VAL A 211 15.37 -2.98 -20.89
C VAL A 211 14.13 -2.60 -21.77
N ASN A 212 13.02 -2.28 -21.11
CA ASN A 212 11.94 -1.30 -21.39
C ASN A 212 10.90 -1.35 -22.54
N GLN A 213 9.80 -0.69 -22.14
CA GLN A 213 8.58 -0.21 -22.78
C GLN A 213 8.83 0.33 -24.21
N GLU A 214 8.23 -0.34 -25.20
CA GLU A 214 8.21 0.01 -26.64
C GLU A 214 9.50 -0.18 -27.46
N GLY A 215 10.18 -1.31 -27.28
CA GLY A 215 11.22 -1.75 -28.24
C GLY A 215 11.54 -3.25 -28.17
N ARG A 216 10.52 -4.10 -28.33
CA ARG A 216 10.53 -5.58 -28.26
C ARG A 216 11.85 -6.22 -28.73
N LEU A 217 12.43 -7.08 -27.89
CA LEU A 217 13.04 -8.33 -28.37
C LEU A 217 12.20 -9.49 -27.84
N TYR A 218 11.48 -10.14 -28.75
CA TYR A 218 10.83 -11.43 -28.52
C TYR A 218 11.91 -12.51 -28.61
N GLU A 219 12.04 -13.30 -27.56
CA GLU A 219 12.52 -14.67 -27.73
C GLU A 219 11.64 -15.58 -26.87
N MET A 220 10.66 -16.17 -27.55
CA MET A 220 9.84 -17.25 -27.04
C MET A 220 10.59 -18.53 -27.32
N ASP A 221 11.25 -19.08 -26.30
CA ASP A 221 11.72 -20.47 -26.32
C ASP A 221 11.69 -21.03 -24.89
N THR A 222 10.49 -21.36 -24.44
CA THR A 222 10.32 -22.50 -23.54
C THR A 222 9.33 -23.45 -24.19
N SER A 223 9.87 -24.50 -24.80
CA SER A 223 9.15 -25.70 -25.18
C SER A 223 8.49 -26.27 -23.93
N PHE A 224 7.19 -26.02 -23.77
CA PHE A 224 6.35 -26.60 -22.73
C PHE A 224 6.04 -28.05 -23.12
N GLU A 225 6.99 -28.95 -22.91
CA GLU A 225 6.70 -30.37 -22.76
C GLU A 225 6.37 -30.64 -21.29
N GLY A 226 5.15 -31.10 -21.04
CA GLY A 226 4.80 -31.77 -19.79
C GLY A 226 3.78 -31.05 -18.93
N THR A 227 2.51 -31.34 -19.21
CA THR A 227 1.40 -31.49 -18.25
C THR A 227 0.80 -30.24 -17.58
N ALA A 228 -0.53 -30.14 -17.75
CA ALA A 228 -1.49 -29.46 -16.87
C ALA A 228 -1.55 -27.92 -16.88
N GLY A 229 -1.90 -27.36 -18.04
CA GLY A 229 -2.49 -26.02 -18.15
C GLY A 229 -3.93 -25.98 -17.63
N ASP A 230 -4.14 -26.13 -16.32
CA ASP A 230 -5.47 -26.02 -15.69
C ASP A 230 -5.45 -25.34 -14.29
N HIS A 231 -4.37 -24.65 -13.91
CA HIS A 231 -4.23 -24.04 -12.58
C HIS A 231 -4.87 -22.65 -12.41
N TRP A 232 -5.73 -22.21 -13.35
CA TRP A 232 -6.47 -20.94 -13.24
C TRP A 232 -7.96 -21.11 -12.96
N LYS A 233 -8.45 -22.34 -12.80
CA LYS A 233 -9.80 -22.59 -12.29
C LYS A 233 -9.74 -22.51 -10.78
N ARG A 234 -10.22 -21.39 -10.21
CA ARG A 234 -10.54 -21.29 -8.78
C ARG A 234 -11.37 -22.50 -8.39
N ASP A 235 -10.83 -23.31 -7.48
CA ASP A 235 -11.47 -24.52 -6.98
C ASP A 235 -12.71 -24.12 -6.15
N MET A 236 -13.86 -24.02 -6.83
CA MET A 236 -15.17 -23.71 -6.23
C MET A 236 -15.73 -24.89 -5.43
N GLN A 237 -15.05 -26.05 -5.40
CA GLN A 237 -15.54 -27.26 -4.73
C GLN A 237 -15.05 -27.43 -3.29
N ALA A 238 -14.13 -26.57 -2.81
CA ALA A 238 -13.59 -26.66 -1.45
C ALA A 238 -14.59 -26.32 -0.33
N TYR A 239 -15.77 -25.79 -0.65
CA TYR A 239 -16.86 -25.58 0.31
C TYR A 239 -18.13 -26.32 -0.15
N PRO A 240 -18.55 -27.42 0.51
CA PRO A 240 -19.86 -27.99 0.27
C PRO A 240 -20.93 -26.97 0.69
N ARG A 241 -21.74 -26.49 -0.26
CA ARG A 241 -22.95 -25.73 0.07
C ARG A 241 -23.83 -26.60 0.97
N ALA A 242 -24.17 -26.09 2.15
CA ALA A 242 -25.20 -26.70 2.97
C ALA A 242 -26.50 -26.74 2.16
N ALA A 243 -27.00 -27.94 1.86
CA ALA A 243 -28.18 -28.17 1.03
C ALA A 243 -29.50 -27.61 1.61
N ASN A 244 -29.44 -26.96 2.77
CA ASN A 244 -30.59 -26.44 3.52
C ASN A 244 -30.56 -24.90 3.72
N ALA A 245 -29.75 -24.16 2.97
CA ALA A 245 -29.84 -22.70 2.98
C ALA A 245 -30.85 -22.25 1.92
N SER A 246 -31.96 -21.67 2.35
CA SER A 246 -32.93 -20.97 1.50
C SER A 246 -32.22 -20.04 0.53
N SER A 247 -32.62 -20.08 -0.75
CA SER A 247 -31.99 -19.44 -1.93
C SER A 247 -31.82 -17.91 -1.93
N GLN A 248 -31.56 -17.25 -0.80
CA GLN A 248 -31.47 -15.78 -0.72
C GLN A 248 -30.19 -15.20 -0.15
N GLU A 249 -29.27 -15.99 0.42
CA GLU A 249 -28.00 -15.51 0.97
C GLU A 249 -26.80 -16.17 0.28
N GLY A 250 -26.48 -15.65 -0.91
CA GLY A 250 -25.18 -15.87 -1.56
C GLY A 250 -24.05 -15.14 -0.82
N GLY A 251 -22.81 -15.47 -1.16
CA GLY A 251 -21.63 -14.91 -0.49
C GLY A 251 -21.53 -13.38 -0.63
N LEU A 252 -20.77 -12.74 0.25
CA LEU A 252 -20.64 -11.26 0.33
C LEU A 252 -20.22 -10.60 -1.01
N PHE A 253 -19.54 -11.33 -1.88
CA PHE A 253 -19.11 -10.88 -3.22
C PHE A 253 -20.13 -11.14 -4.33
N GLU A 254 -21.16 -11.94 -4.06
CA GLU A 254 -22.20 -12.32 -5.02
C GLU A 254 -23.26 -11.21 -5.15
N ARG A 255 -23.35 -10.30 -4.16
CA ARG A 255 -24.25 -9.15 -4.15
C ARG A 255 -23.60 -7.79 -4.43
N TYR A 256 -22.31 -7.76 -4.75
CA TYR A 256 -21.67 -6.51 -5.11
C TYR A 256 -21.93 -6.18 -6.59
N SER A 257 -22.91 -5.30 -6.85
CA SER A 257 -23.11 -4.72 -8.18
C SER A 257 -22.47 -3.33 -8.24
N PHE A 258 -21.32 -3.21 -8.90
CA PHE A 258 -20.63 -1.92 -9.13
C PHE A 258 -21.52 -0.92 -9.89
N PHE A 259 -22.40 -1.43 -10.76
CA PHE A 259 -23.36 -0.66 -11.51
C PHE A 259 -24.75 -1.21 -11.22
N SER A 260 -25.42 -0.62 -10.22
CA SER A 260 -26.86 -0.87 -10.06
C SER A 260 -27.58 -0.45 -11.35
N ASP A 261 -28.67 -1.14 -11.68
CA ASP A 261 -29.42 -0.89 -12.91
C ASP A 261 -29.81 0.61 -13.05
N GLY A 262 -30.15 1.25 -11.93
CA GLY A 262 -30.42 2.68 -11.86
C GLY A 262 -29.21 3.58 -12.11
N ILE A 263 -28.02 3.24 -11.60
CA ILE A 263 -26.79 4.01 -11.88
C ILE A 263 -26.43 3.88 -13.37
N PHE A 264 -26.56 2.69 -13.95
CA PHE A 264 -26.28 2.47 -15.37
C PHE A 264 -27.23 3.26 -16.28
N MET A 265 -28.53 3.19 -16.01
CA MET A 265 -29.53 3.98 -16.74
C MET A 265 -29.32 5.49 -16.54
N GLY A 266 -28.95 5.92 -15.33
CA GLY A 266 -28.67 7.34 -15.05
C GLY A 266 -27.44 7.87 -15.78
N VAL A 267 -26.33 7.14 -15.73
CA VAL A 267 -25.07 7.53 -16.39
C VAL A 267 -25.23 7.56 -17.91
N THR A 268 -25.95 6.59 -18.50
CA THR A 268 -26.19 6.56 -19.95
C THR A 268 -27.04 7.75 -20.43
N VAL A 269 -28.11 8.09 -19.72
CA VAL A 269 -28.93 9.27 -20.04
C VAL A 269 -28.15 10.58 -19.82
N SER A 270 -27.40 10.68 -18.73
CA SER A 270 -26.58 11.86 -18.42
C SER A 270 -25.53 12.09 -19.51
N LEU A 271 -24.88 11.03 -19.99
CA LEU A 271 -23.90 11.10 -21.07
C LEU A 271 -24.54 11.54 -22.40
N LEU A 272 -25.74 11.05 -22.72
CA LEU A 272 -26.48 11.48 -23.91
C LEU A 272 -26.82 12.98 -23.85
N LEU A 273 -27.30 13.47 -22.70
CA LEU A 273 -27.59 14.89 -22.50
C LEU A 273 -26.34 15.77 -22.60
N LEU A 274 -25.20 15.30 -22.08
CA LEU A 274 -23.91 16.00 -22.20
C LEU A 274 -23.44 16.11 -23.65
N ILE A 275 -23.67 15.09 -24.49
CA ILE A 275 -23.36 15.16 -25.93
C ILE A 275 -24.19 16.24 -26.61
N ILE A 276 -25.50 16.30 -26.34
CA ILE A 276 -26.39 17.31 -26.92
C ILE A 276 -26.00 18.71 -26.44
N LEU A 277 -25.71 18.85 -25.14
CA LEU A 277 -25.24 20.10 -24.54
C LEU A 277 -23.91 20.56 -25.16
N TYR A 278 -22.97 19.64 -25.38
CA TYR A 278 -21.68 19.94 -26.00
C TYR A 278 -21.85 20.49 -27.43
N VAL A 279 -22.73 19.90 -28.23
CA VAL A 279 -23.05 20.40 -29.58
C VAL A 279 -23.68 21.79 -29.49
N GLY A 280 -24.60 22.00 -28.54
CA GLY A 280 -25.22 23.31 -28.31
C GLY A 280 -24.20 24.39 -27.93
N LEU A 281 -23.29 24.09 -26.99
CA LEU A 281 -22.22 25.01 -26.59
C LEU A 281 -21.26 25.30 -27.73
N SER A 282 -20.94 24.31 -28.56
CA SER A 282 -20.07 24.48 -29.74
C SER A 282 -20.71 25.38 -30.80
N ALA A 283 -22.04 25.29 -30.96
CA ALA A 283 -22.77 26.18 -31.87
C ALA A 283 -22.81 27.62 -31.35
N VAL A 284 -22.99 27.80 -30.03
CA VAL A 284 -22.99 29.14 -29.41
C VAL A 284 -21.61 29.77 -29.43
N SER A 285 -20.55 29.00 -29.16
CA SER A 285 -19.17 29.53 -29.20
C SER A 285 -18.71 29.88 -30.62
N GLY A 286 -19.30 29.27 -31.65
CA GLY A 286 -19.03 29.57 -33.06
C GLY A 286 -19.75 30.81 -33.61
N LEU A 287 -20.54 31.52 -32.80
CA LEU A 287 -21.20 32.76 -33.22
C LEU A 287 -20.19 33.91 -33.28
N GLU A 288 -19.60 34.09 -34.44
CA GLU A 288 -18.82 35.30 -34.75
C GLU A 288 -19.75 36.43 -35.21
N VAL A 289 -19.68 37.57 -34.53
CA VAL A 289 -20.34 38.78 -35.00
C VAL A 289 -19.51 39.39 -36.12
N SER A 290 -20.08 39.50 -37.31
CA SER A 290 -19.44 40.16 -38.45
C SER A 290 -19.39 41.68 -38.23
N TYR A 291 -18.42 42.13 -37.42
CA TYR A 291 -18.17 43.55 -37.16
C TYR A 291 -17.81 44.37 -38.40
N MET A 292 -17.52 43.71 -39.53
CA MET A 292 -17.27 44.40 -40.79
C MET A 292 -18.55 44.98 -41.42
N ALA A 293 -19.72 44.40 -41.16
CA ALA A 293 -21.00 44.94 -41.65
C ALA A 293 -21.43 46.23 -40.93
N PHE A 294 -20.88 46.49 -39.74
CA PHE A 294 -21.07 47.74 -39.01
C PHE A 294 -20.01 48.80 -39.32
N ARG A 295 -19.00 48.47 -40.14
CA ARG A 295 -18.07 49.48 -40.66
C ARG A 295 -18.74 50.14 -41.85
N LYS A 296 -18.92 51.46 -41.77
CA LYS A 296 -19.39 52.29 -42.88
C LYS A 296 -18.41 52.15 -44.04
N GLU A 297 -18.81 51.43 -45.08
CA GLU A 297 -18.13 51.34 -46.38
C GLU A 297 -17.83 52.77 -46.88
N MET A 298 -16.60 53.25 -46.69
CA MET A 298 -16.15 54.49 -47.30
C MET A 298 -15.85 54.20 -48.77
N ASN A 299 -16.85 54.40 -49.62
CA ASN A 299 -16.66 54.42 -51.06
C ASN A 299 -15.53 55.43 -51.40
N PRO A 300 -14.48 55.05 -52.15
CA PRO A 300 -13.37 55.94 -52.50
C PRO A 300 -13.80 57.22 -53.23
N ALA A 301 -15.04 57.32 -53.70
CA ALA A 301 -15.62 58.55 -54.26
C ALA A 301 -15.83 59.68 -53.23
N GLN A 302 -15.90 59.41 -51.92
CA GLN A 302 -16.12 60.45 -50.90
C GLN A 302 -14.83 61.01 -50.25
N LYS A 303 -13.64 60.52 -50.64
CA LYS A 303 -12.35 61.08 -50.17
C LYS A 303 -11.84 62.28 -50.98
N LYS A 304 -12.62 62.77 -51.96
CA LYS A 304 -12.26 63.93 -52.81
C LYS A 304 -13.11 65.18 -52.59
N ALA A 305 -13.76 65.29 -51.44
CA ALA A 305 -14.44 66.52 -51.02
C ALA A 305 -13.89 67.00 -49.66
N GLN A 306 -12.58 67.26 -49.63
CA GLN A 306 -11.95 68.22 -48.73
C GLN A 306 -10.69 68.77 -49.40
#